data_AF-A0A1T4M9G6-F1
#
_entry.id   AF-A0A1T4M9G6-F1
#
_cell.length_a   1.000
_cell.length_b   1.000
_cell.length_c   1.000
_cell.angle_alpha   90.00
_cell.angle_beta   90.00
_cell.angle_gamma   90.00
#
_symmetry.space_group_name_H-M   'P 1'
#
loop_
_entity.id
_entity.type
_entity.pdbx_description
1 polymer ?
#
loop_
_entity_poly.entity_id
_entity_poly.type
_entity_poly.pdbx_seq_one_letter_code
_entity_poly.pdbx_strand_id
1 'polypeptide(L)'
;MKKSIGIFLTFFLLLSFSALCAQDLKALLTRDGKVCFKLNVEGVNLYVSLAGKLTELNANVHYNVLGYIDKVGDVAVVCDISGFITKVGSTELKYGLYKRVEKIGVVHFSYGVDGRLDHINDKVINYDLMSGKVNKIDNAVVFYNQAGEVDNIVDKDGLISFIPDLSENRAGEMKPYWIKYNN
;
A
#
# COMPACT_ATOMS: atom_id res chain seq x y z
N MET A 1 -49.85 -37.87 -8.64
CA MET A 1 -49.33 -36.64 -9.27
C MET A 1 -48.90 -35.64 -8.20
N LYS A 2 -47.82 -34.88 -8.46
CA LYS A 2 -47.10 -33.87 -7.62
C LYS A 2 -45.99 -34.51 -6.74
N LYS A 3 -44.77 -34.74 -7.25
CA LYS A 3 -43.67 -33.84 -7.71
C LYS A 3 -43.07 -32.96 -6.60
N SER A 4 -41.91 -33.42 -6.12
CA SER A 4 -40.68 -32.65 -5.88
C SER A 4 -40.71 -31.51 -4.86
N ILE A 5 -40.61 -31.89 -3.58
CA ILE A 5 -40.09 -31.04 -2.49
C ILE A 5 -38.64 -31.46 -2.26
N GLY A 6 -37.70 -30.62 -2.66
CA GLY A 6 -36.28 -30.89 -2.47
C GLY A 6 -35.45 -30.47 -3.67
N ILE A 7 -35.25 -29.16 -3.82
CA ILE A 7 -34.19 -28.55 -4.66
C ILE A 7 -34.01 -27.06 -4.33
N PHE A 8 -34.94 -26.41 -3.59
CA PHE A 8 -34.81 -24.98 -3.32
C PHE A 8 -33.93 -24.59 -2.11
N LEU A 9 -33.53 -25.53 -1.25
CA LEU A 9 -32.78 -25.21 -0.03
C LEU A 9 -31.26 -25.33 -0.16
N THR A 10 -30.75 -25.96 -1.23
CA THR A 10 -29.29 -26.13 -1.45
C THR A 10 -28.65 -25.01 -2.26
N PHE A 11 -29.44 -24.14 -2.91
CA PHE A 11 -28.88 -23.03 -3.69
C PHE A 11 -28.59 -21.77 -2.87
N PHE A 12 -29.10 -21.68 -1.63
CA PHE A 12 -28.91 -20.51 -0.76
C PHE A 12 -27.68 -20.62 0.15
N LEU A 13 -27.02 -21.79 0.19
CA LEU A 13 -25.83 -22.06 1.01
C LEU A 13 -24.50 -21.94 0.24
N LEU A 14 -24.54 -21.63 -1.06
CA LEU A 14 -23.36 -21.36 -1.90
C LEU A 14 -23.05 -19.86 -2.08
N LEU A 15 -23.86 -18.97 -1.48
CA LEU A 15 -23.52 -17.55 -1.32
C LEU A 15 -22.76 -17.31 0.00
N SER A 16 -21.94 -18.28 0.41
CA SER A 16 -21.01 -18.10 1.52
C SER A 16 -19.94 -17.10 1.09
N PHE A 17 -20.21 -15.84 1.43
CA PHE A 17 -19.21 -14.88 1.88
C PHE A 17 -17.96 -14.79 0.99
N SER A 18 -18.08 -14.13 -0.17
CA SER A 18 -16.97 -13.25 -0.54
C SER A 18 -17.02 -12.06 0.42
N ALA A 19 -16.46 -12.26 1.62
CA ALA A 19 -16.00 -11.15 2.42
C ALA A 19 -15.03 -10.39 1.52
N LEU A 20 -15.49 -9.32 0.87
CA LEU A 20 -14.63 -8.29 0.37
C LEU A 20 -13.93 -7.74 1.61
N CYS A 21 -12.79 -8.32 1.98
CA CYS A 21 -11.94 -7.74 2.99
C CYS A 21 -11.55 -6.36 2.44
N ALA A 22 -12.07 -5.31 3.07
CA ALA A 22 -11.60 -3.96 2.83
C ALA A 22 -10.09 -3.97 3.07
N GLN A 23 -9.31 -3.60 2.05
CA GLN A 23 -7.87 -3.49 2.20
C GLN A 23 -7.58 -2.32 3.14
N ASP A 24 -6.88 -2.58 4.24
CA ASP A 24 -6.56 -1.55 5.24
C ASP A 24 -5.42 -0.67 4.73
N LEU A 25 -5.72 0.61 4.52
CA LEU A 25 -4.80 1.63 4.02
C LEU A 25 -4.50 2.63 5.14
N LYS A 26 -3.22 2.82 5.46
CA LYS A 26 -2.76 3.85 6.39
C LYS A 26 -1.60 4.64 5.83
N ALA A 27 -1.62 5.95 6.06
CA ALA A 27 -0.46 6.81 5.89
C ALA A 27 0.47 6.64 7.10
N LEU A 28 1.75 6.44 6.85
CA LEU A 28 2.81 6.42 7.84
C LEU A 28 3.55 7.75 7.73
N LEU A 29 3.60 8.49 8.83
CA LEU A 29 4.21 9.81 8.89
C LEU A 29 5.38 9.80 9.89
N THR A 30 6.56 10.22 9.43
CA THR A 30 7.76 10.33 10.26
C THR A 30 7.89 11.71 10.90
N ARG A 31 8.79 11.85 11.90
CA ARG A 31 9.04 13.14 12.57
C ARG A 31 9.48 14.23 11.59
N ASP A 32 10.29 13.90 10.58
CA ASP A 32 10.75 14.83 9.55
C ASP A 32 9.71 15.12 8.45
N GLY A 33 8.53 14.48 8.50
CA GLY A 33 7.42 14.74 7.59
C GLY A 33 7.44 13.90 6.30
N LYS A 34 8.23 12.82 6.24
CA LYS A 34 8.14 11.85 5.15
C LYS A 34 6.86 11.03 5.29
N VAL A 35 6.22 10.75 4.16
CA VAL A 35 4.97 9.96 4.10
C VAL A 35 5.14 8.74 3.21
N CYS A 36 4.60 7.63 3.69
CA CYS A 36 4.49 6.35 2.99
C CYS A 36 3.08 5.78 3.22
N PHE A 37 2.54 5.03 2.27
CA PHE A 37 1.26 4.36 2.42
C PHE A 37 1.45 2.87 2.63
N LYS A 38 0.98 2.39 3.77
CA LYS A 38 0.93 0.98 4.11
C LYS A 38 -0.42 0.42 3.70
N LEU A 39 -0.41 -0.65 2.92
CA LEU A 39 -1.58 -1.41 2.54
C LEU A 39 -1.43 -2.86 3.02
N ASN A 40 -2.39 -3.38 3.79
CA ASN A 40 -2.42 -4.80 4.14
C ASN A 40 -3.18 -5.60 3.09
N VAL A 41 -2.49 -6.56 2.49
CA VAL A 41 -3.02 -7.46 1.46
C VAL A 41 -2.77 -8.89 1.91
N GLU A 42 -3.84 -9.58 2.32
CA GLU A 42 -3.77 -10.99 2.74
C GLU A 42 -2.71 -11.23 3.85
N GLY A 43 -2.56 -10.27 4.78
CA GLY A 43 -1.56 -10.34 5.85
C GLY A 43 -0.17 -9.81 5.47
N VAL A 44 0.08 -9.52 4.20
CA VAL A 44 1.31 -8.89 3.71
C VAL A 44 1.16 -7.37 3.72
N ASN A 45 2.10 -6.68 4.36
CA ASN A 45 2.14 -5.22 4.32
C ASN A 45 2.95 -4.75 3.11
N LEU A 46 2.30 -3.98 2.25
CA LEU A 46 2.89 -3.33 1.08
C LEU A 46 3.07 -1.84 1.39
N TYR A 47 4.25 -1.30 1.08
CA TYR A 47 4.58 0.10 1.35
C TYR A 47 4.77 0.84 0.04
N VAL A 48 3.98 1.89 -0.19
CA VAL A 48 4.00 2.71 -1.41
C VAL A 48 4.42 4.13 -1.06
N SER A 49 5.51 4.60 -1.65
CA SER A 49 6.00 5.97 -1.46
C SER A 49 5.16 6.99 -2.23
N LEU A 50 5.32 8.28 -1.92
CA LEU A 50 4.68 9.38 -2.67
C LEU A 50 5.08 9.46 -4.15
N ALA A 51 6.20 8.85 -4.53
CA ALA A 51 6.62 8.73 -5.93
C ALA A 51 6.05 7.48 -6.63
N GLY A 52 5.22 6.71 -5.94
CA GLY A 52 4.60 5.50 -6.47
C GLY A 52 5.49 4.27 -6.52
N LYS A 53 6.61 4.27 -5.80
CA LYS A 53 7.48 3.10 -5.70
C LYS A 53 7.00 2.18 -4.58
N LEU A 54 6.97 0.87 -4.85
CA LEU A 54 6.83 -0.17 -3.83
C LEU A 54 8.18 -0.41 -3.15
N THR A 55 8.23 -0.37 -1.81
CA THR A 55 9.51 -0.16 -1.11
C THR A 55 9.80 -1.09 0.07
N GLU A 56 8.82 -1.79 0.66
CA GLU A 56 9.06 -2.78 1.73
C GLU A 56 7.99 -3.88 1.72
N LEU A 57 8.33 -5.08 2.19
CA LEU A 57 7.41 -6.17 2.55
C LEU A 57 7.77 -6.60 3.97
N ASN A 58 6.78 -6.97 4.78
CA ASN A 58 7.04 -7.46 6.13
C ASN A 58 7.98 -8.68 6.13
N ALA A 59 8.76 -8.83 7.20
CA ALA A 59 9.80 -9.84 7.33
C ALA A 59 9.30 -11.29 7.20
N ASN A 60 10.21 -12.17 6.74
CA ASN A 60 10.05 -13.52 6.20
C ASN A 60 9.75 -13.58 4.70
N VAL A 61 10.71 -13.11 3.91
CA VAL A 61 10.69 -13.12 2.45
C VAL A 61 11.43 -14.35 1.95
N HIS A 62 10.77 -15.18 1.15
CA HIS A 62 11.39 -16.29 0.44
C HIS A 62 11.74 -15.89 -0.98
N TYR A 63 12.84 -16.47 -1.47
CA TYR A 63 13.33 -16.26 -2.82
C TYR A 63 13.41 -17.58 -3.56
N ASN A 64 13.02 -17.57 -4.83
CA ASN A 64 13.20 -18.70 -5.71
C ASN A 64 14.67 -18.88 -6.14
N VAL A 65 14.94 -19.95 -6.89
CA VAL A 65 16.29 -20.30 -7.38
C VAL A 65 16.93 -19.23 -8.29
N LEU A 66 16.13 -18.31 -8.84
CA LEU A 66 16.60 -17.20 -9.67
C LEU A 66 16.88 -15.93 -8.85
N GLY A 67 16.63 -15.98 -7.54
CA GLY A 67 16.82 -14.86 -6.61
C GLY A 67 15.66 -13.86 -6.59
N TYR A 68 14.50 -14.19 -7.18
CA TYR A 68 13.30 -13.37 -7.09
C TYR A 68 12.46 -13.75 -5.88
N ILE A 69 11.78 -12.78 -5.28
CA ILE A 69 10.80 -13.03 -4.23
C ILE A 69 9.68 -13.90 -4.80
N ASP A 70 9.38 -15.00 -4.12
CA ASP A 70 8.28 -15.90 -4.48
C ASP A 70 7.26 -16.10 -3.35
N LYS A 71 7.61 -15.77 -2.10
CA LYS A 71 6.68 -15.72 -0.97
C LYS A 71 7.03 -14.67 0.07
N VAL A 72 6.01 -14.22 0.81
CA VAL A 72 6.15 -13.48 2.07
C VAL A 72 5.30 -14.19 3.12
N GLY A 73 5.94 -14.75 4.14
CA GLY A 73 5.30 -15.75 4.99
C GLY A 73 4.75 -16.91 4.14
N ASP A 74 3.47 -17.20 4.29
CA ASP A 74 2.78 -18.25 3.52
C ASP A 74 2.13 -17.73 2.23
N VAL A 75 2.21 -16.43 1.95
CA VAL A 75 1.55 -15.79 0.82
C VAL A 75 2.45 -15.78 -0.39
N ALA A 76 1.96 -16.33 -1.50
CA ALA A 76 2.70 -16.36 -2.77
C ALA A 76 2.87 -14.95 -3.35
N VAL A 77 4.02 -14.69 -3.96
CA VAL A 77 4.36 -13.45 -4.65
C VAL A 77 4.76 -13.77 -6.08
N VAL A 78 4.23 -13.01 -7.03
CA VAL A 78 4.59 -13.11 -8.45
C VAL A 78 5.30 -11.84 -8.86
N CYS A 79 6.44 -12.02 -9.52
CA CYS A 79 7.20 -10.94 -10.12
C CYS A 79 7.16 -11.02 -11.64
N ASP A 80 7.21 -9.88 -12.33
CA ASP A 80 7.46 -9.85 -13.77
C ASP A 80 8.95 -10.13 -14.10
N ILE A 81 9.26 -10.16 -15.39
CA ILE A 81 10.62 -10.39 -15.90
C ILE A 81 11.64 -9.33 -15.48
N SER A 82 11.18 -8.13 -15.11
CA SER A 82 12.00 -7.03 -14.61
C SER A 82 12.16 -7.09 -13.09
N GLY A 83 11.56 -8.09 -12.43
CA GLY A 83 11.53 -8.22 -10.99
C GLY A 83 10.65 -7.15 -10.34
N PHE A 84 9.51 -6.78 -10.91
CA PHE A 84 8.48 -6.00 -10.20
C PHE A 84 7.39 -6.94 -9.68
N ILE A 85 6.94 -6.72 -8.45
CA ILE A 85 5.84 -7.51 -7.86
C ILE A 85 4.54 -7.18 -8.58
N THR A 86 3.99 -8.13 -9.32
CA THR A 86 2.72 -7.98 -10.05
C THR A 86 1.55 -8.65 -9.34
N LYS A 87 1.82 -9.52 -8.36
CA LYS A 87 0.78 -10.17 -7.57
C LYS A 87 1.28 -10.55 -6.18
N VAL A 88 0.39 -10.41 -5.18
CA VAL A 88 0.58 -10.90 -3.80
C VAL A 88 -0.69 -11.66 -3.42
N GLY A 89 -0.56 -12.96 -3.19
CA GLY A 89 -1.69 -13.84 -2.96
C GLY A 89 -2.64 -13.83 -4.16
N SER A 90 -3.90 -13.48 -3.92
CA SER A 90 -4.91 -13.27 -4.98
C SER A 90 -4.92 -11.85 -5.55
N THR A 91 -4.22 -10.90 -4.92
CA THR A 91 -4.29 -9.48 -5.22
C THR A 91 -3.28 -9.05 -6.30
N GLU A 92 -3.77 -8.42 -7.35
CA GLU A 92 -2.96 -7.87 -8.45
C GLU A 92 -2.42 -6.48 -8.15
N LEU A 93 -1.21 -6.21 -8.63
CA LEU A 93 -0.59 -4.89 -8.65
C LEU A 93 -0.44 -4.44 -10.11
N LYS A 94 -0.83 -3.21 -10.41
CA LYS A 94 -0.65 -2.60 -11.73
C LYS A 94 0.24 -1.37 -11.63
N TYR A 95 1.13 -1.26 -12.60
CA TYR A 95 2.04 -0.13 -12.74
C TYR A 95 1.68 0.67 -13.98
N GLY A 96 1.79 1.98 -13.83
CA GLY A 96 1.60 2.95 -14.89
C GLY A 96 2.84 3.20 -15.71
N LEU A 97 2.71 4.24 -16.53
CA LEU A 97 3.85 4.90 -17.17
C LEU A 97 4.82 5.37 -16.06
N TYR A 98 6.12 5.22 -16.30
CA TYR A 98 7.19 5.46 -15.31
C TYR A 98 7.29 4.46 -14.16
N LYS A 99 6.65 3.29 -14.25
CA LYS A 99 6.75 2.20 -13.25
C LYS A 99 6.27 2.60 -11.85
N ARG A 100 5.30 3.50 -11.79
CA ARG A 100 4.60 3.88 -10.55
C ARG A 100 3.43 2.95 -10.30
N VAL A 101 3.20 2.54 -9.07
CA VAL A 101 2.01 1.77 -8.69
C VAL A 101 0.77 2.61 -9.00
N GLU A 102 -0.12 2.13 -9.87
CA GLU A 102 -1.41 2.77 -10.16
C GLU A 102 -2.57 2.03 -9.47
N LYS A 103 -2.39 0.73 -9.17
CA LYS A 103 -3.43 -0.07 -8.54
C LYS A 103 -2.83 -1.20 -7.71
N ILE A 104 -3.42 -1.46 -6.55
CA ILE A 104 -3.23 -2.68 -5.78
C ILE A 104 -4.61 -3.19 -5.37
N GLY A 105 -5.03 -4.35 -5.89
CA GLY A 105 -6.36 -4.90 -5.62
C GLY A 105 -7.48 -3.93 -5.96
N VAL A 106 -8.15 -3.39 -4.94
CA VAL A 106 -9.23 -2.40 -5.10
C VAL A 106 -8.77 -0.95 -4.88
N VAL A 107 -7.53 -0.75 -4.42
CA VAL A 107 -6.97 0.58 -4.16
C VAL A 107 -6.33 1.14 -5.43
N HIS A 108 -6.72 2.36 -5.77
CA HIS A 108 -6.23 3.12 -6.91
C HIS A 108 -5.33 4.27 -6.46
N PHE A 109 -4.24 4.49 -7.16
CA PHE A 109 -3.26 5.55 -6.91
C PHE A 109 -3.21 6.47 -8.12
N SER A 110 -3.34 7.78 -7.91
CA SER A 110 -3.27 8.78 -8.98
C SER A 110 -2.29 9.88 -8.65
N TYR A 111 -1.53 10.31 -9.66
CA TYR A 111 -0.40 11.22 -9.50
C TYR A 111 -0.69 12.56 -10.17
N GLY A 112 -0.24 13.63 -9.53
CA GLY A 112 -0.26 14.96 -10.08
C GLY A 112 0.71 15.14 -11.23
N VAL A 113 0.61 16.31 -11.88
CA VAL A 113 1.50 16.71 -12.98
C VAL A 113 2.95 16.88 -12.53
N ASP A 114 3.17 17.18 -11.26
CA ASP A 114 4.49 17.24 -10.62
C ASP A 114 5.07 15.85 -10.31
N GLY A 115 4.28 14.81 -10.56
CA GLY A 115 4.63 13.41 -10.37
C GLY A 115 4.52 12.91 -8.93
N ARG A 116 3.95 13.70 -8.02
CA ARG A 116 3.64 13.28 -6.65
C ARG A 116 2.28 12.59 -6.60
N LEU A 117 2.08 11.79 -5.57
CA LEU A 117 0.82 11.10 -5.34
C LEU A 117 -0.24 12.08 -4.84
N ASP A 118 -1.25 12.34 -5.65
CA ASP A 118 -2.31 13.32 -5.33
C ASP A 118 -3.54 12.63 -4.72
N HIS A 119 -3.84 11.40 -5.14
CA HIS A 119 -5.02 10.68 -4.67
C HIS A 119 -4.74 9.20 -4.40
N ILE A 120 -5.41 8.67 -3.38
CA ILE A 120 -5.60 7.23 -3.18
C ILE A 120 -7.08 6.96 -3.03
N ASN A 121 -7.67 6.26 -3.99
CA ASN A 121 -9.12 6.19 -4.18
C ASN A 121 -9.73 7.60 -4.18
N ASP A 122 -10.59 7.90 -3.22
CA ASP A 122 -11.27 9.18 -2.99
C ASP A 122 -10.49 10.12 -2.04
N LYS A 123 -9.38 9.66 -1.45
CA LYS A 123 -8.59 10.43 -0.49
C LYS A 123 -7.61 11.34 -1.20
N VAL A 124 -7.74 12.64 -0.95
CA VAL A 124 -6.88 13.69 -1.52
C VAL A 124 -5.67 13.92 -0.62
N ILE A 125 -4.48 14.03 -1.21
CA ILE A 125 -3.23 14.37 -0.53
C ILE A 125 -2.86 15.80 -0.91
N ASN A 126 -2.63 16.66 0.08
CA ASN A 126 -2.18 18.03 -0.14
C ASN A 126 -0.81 18.24 0.46
N TYR A 127 -0.07 19.14 -0.19
CA TYR A 127 1.28 19.51 0.16
C TYR A 127 1.33 20.97 0.55
N ASP A 128 2.12 21.28 1.56
CA ASP A 128 2.53 22.65 1.84
C ASP A 128 3.42 23.16 0.70
N LEU A 129 3.05 24.31 0.13
CA LEU A 129 3.71 24.83 -1.08
C LEU A 129 5.16 25.26 -0.84
N MET A 130 5.51 25.65 0.38
CA MET A 130 6.84 26.16 0.71
C MET A 130 7.81 25.03 1.05
N SER A 131 7.38 24.10 1.91
CA SER A 131 8.20 22.98 2.37
C SER A 131 8.09 21.75 1.47
N GLY A 132 7.03 21.64 0.67
CA GLY A 132 6.72 20.45 -0.13
C GLY A 132 6.27 19.24 0.69
N LYS A 133 6.07 19.38 2.01
CA LYS A 133 5.65 18.30 2.92
C LYS A 133 4.15 18.08 2.84
N VAL A 134 3.69 16.87 3.15
CA VAL A 134 2.26 16.57 3.22
C VAL A 134 1.66 17.29 4.43
N ASN A 135 0.76 18.24 4.21
CA ASN A 135 0.08 18.95 5.30
C ASN A 135 -1.35 18.47 5.52
N LYS A 136 -1.91 17.68 4.60
CA LYS A 136 -3.27 17.15 4.72
C LYS A 136 -3.45 15.86 3.90
N ILE A 137 -4.12 14.87 4.48
CA ILE A 137 -4.60 13.67 3.79
C ILE A 137 -6.09 13.55 4.11
N ASP A 138 -6.94 13.79 3.12
CA ASP A 138 -8.39 13.85 3.29
C ASP A 138 -8.76 14.81 4.45
N ASN A 139 -9.44 14.37 5.50
CA ASN A 139 -9.76 15.21 6.65
C ASN A 139 -8.66 15.30 7.71
N ALA A 140 -7.58 14.52 7.57
CA ALA A 140 -6.47 14.53 8.51
C ALA A 140 -5.49 15.65 8.18
N VAL A 141 -5.07 16.43 9.19
CA VAL A 141 -4.19 17.59 9.03
C VAL A 141 -2.91 17.39 9.84
N VAL A 142 -1.77 17.74 9.24
CA VAL A 142 -0.44 17.66 9.85
C VAL A 142 0.11 19.07 10.04
N PHE A 143 0.49 19.39 11.28
CA PHE A 143 1.11 20.65 11.65
C PHE A 143 2.60 20.42 11.91
N TYR A 144 3.40 21.39 11.47
CA TYR A 144 4.85 21.38 11.62
C TYR A 144 5.31 22.55 12.49
N ASN A 145 6.33 22.31 13.32
CA ASN A 145 6.98 23.36 14.10
C ASN A 145 7.98 24.16 13.23
N GLN A 146 8.62 25.16 13.82
CA GLN A 146 9.61 26.00 13.12
C GLN A 146 10.87 25.25 12.69
N ALA A 147 11.19 24.12 13.33
CA ALA A 147 12.27 23.23 12.89
C ALA A 147 11.85 22.34 11.71
N GLY A 148 10.59 22.43 11.28
CA GLY A 148 10.01 21.62 10.21
C GLY A 148 9.66 20.20 10.64
N GLU A 149 9.66 19.89 11.93
CA GLU A 149 9.25 18.58 12.45
C GLU A 149 7.74 18.55 12.69
N VAL A 150 7.15 17.35 12.63
CA VAL A 150 5.74 17.15 12.97
C VAL A 150 5.50 17.54 14.42
N ASP A 151 4.61 18.51 14.62
CA ASP A 151 4.24 19.08 15.91
C ASP A 151 2.90 18.52 16.41
N ASN A 152 1.91 18.44 15.50
CA ASN A 152 0.56 17.97 15.82
C ASN A 152 -0.08 17.28 14.61
N ILE A 153 -0.94 16.30 14.86
CA ILE A 153 -1.75 15.62 13.85
C ILE A 153 -3.19 15.62 14.34
N VAL A 154 -4.06 16.22 13.53
CA VAL A 154 -5.51 16.19 13.75
C VAL A 154 -6.08 15.17 12.78
N ASP A 155 -6.38 13.97 13.27
CA ASP A 155 -6.89 12.86 12.47
C ASP A 155 -8.01 12.13 13.24
N LYS A 156 -9.25 12.36 12.80
CA LYS A 156 -10.44 11.75 13.42
C LYS A 156 -10.73 10.35 12.88
N ASP A 157 -10.23 10.05 11.69
CA ASP A 157 -10.56 8.84 10.95
C ASP A 157 -9.47 7.76 11.11
N GLY A 158 -8.36 8.09 11.76
CA GLY A 158 -7.25 7.17 12.02
C GLY A 158 -6.45 6.78 10.77
N LEU A 159 -6.45 7.67 9.76
CA LEU A 159 -5.75 7.52 8.49
C LEU A 159 -4.23 7.59 8.64
N ILE A 160 -3.73 8.36 9.61
CA ILE A 160 -2.32 8.64 9.81
C ILE A 160 -1.82 7.90 11.05
N SER A 161 -0.78 7.09 10.87
CA SER A 161 0.01 6.52 11.96
C SER A 161 1.33 7.28 12.05
N PHE A 162 1.54 7.99 13.16
CA PHE A 162 2.78 8.69 13.43
C PHE A 162 3.85 7.72 13.94
N ILE A 163 5.02 7.73 13.28
CA ILE A 163 6.14 6.86 13.62
C ILE A 163 7.40 7.74 13.68
N PRO A 164 7.69 8.36 14.84
CA PRO A 164 8.74 9.36 14.96
C PRO A 164 10.14 8.81 14.65
N ASP A 165 10.37 7.52 14.94
CA ASP A 165 11.70 6.88 14.88
C ASP A 165 11.73 5.75 13.84
N LEU A 166 11.14 5.96 12.66
CA LEU A 166 11.53 5.16 11.50
C LEU A 166 12.96 5.51 11.16
N SER A 167 13.90 4.62 11.49
CA SER A 167 15.31 4.80 11.13
C SER A 167 15.41 5.18 9.65
N GLU A 168 16.26 6.14 9.31
CA GLU A 168 16.42 6.64 7.94
C GLU A 168 16.71 5.53 6.91
N ASN A 169 17.16 4.36 7.38
CA ASN A 169 17.31 3.14 6.59
C ASN A 169 15.99 2.54 6.07
N ARG A 170 14.82 2.97 6.57
CA ARG A 170 13.49 2.55 6.11
C ARG A 170 12.74 3.63 5.32
N ALA A 171 13.12 4.90 5.36
CA ALA A 171 12.37 5.97 4.67
C ALA A 171 13.24 6.97 3.89
N GLY A 172 14.55 7.04 4.16
CA GLY A 172 15.47 8.03 3.59
C GLY A 172 16.22 7.56 2.35
N GLU A 173 16.53 6.28 2.24
CA GLU A 173 17.00 5.62 1.01
C GLU A 173 16.29 4.27 0.88
N MET A 174 14.99 4.29 0.57
CA MET A 174 14.32 3.05 0.20
C MET A 174 14.90 2.59 -1.14
N LYS A 175 15.85 1.65 -1.10
CA LYS A 175 16.30 0.92 -2.30
C LYS A 175 15.01 0.42 -2.97
N PRO A 176 14.79 0.71 -4.27
CA PRO A 176 13.77 0.00 -5.01
C PRO A 176 14.05 -1.49 -4.76
N TYR A 177 13.02 -2.29 -4.52
CA TYR A 177 13.20 -3.73 -4.62
C TYR A 177 13.58 -4.03 -6.07
N TRP A 178 14.87 -3.98 -6.36
CA TRP A 178 15.47 -4.69 -7.48
C TRP A 178 15.62 -6.10 -6.94
N ILE A 179 14.65 -6.94 -7.30
CA ILE A 179 14.38 -8.27 -6.76
C ILE A 179 15.40 -9.28 -7.29
N LYS A 180 16.68 -8.97 -7.13
CA LYS A 180 17.74 -9.91 -7.41
C LYS A 180 18.77 -9.79 -6.31
N TYR A 181 18.94 -10.86 -5.54
CA TYR A 181 20.10 -11.02 -4.69
C TYR A 181 21.33 -11.05 -5.61
N ASN A 182 22.11 -9.98 -5.61
CA ASN A 182 23.44 -10.02 -6.23
C ASN A 182 24.39 -10.58 -5.19
N ASN A 183 24.89 -11.79 -5.44
CA ASN A 183 26.01 -12.38 -4.71
C ASN A 183 27.24 -11.49 -4.77
#